data_AF-A0A378A8S1-F1
#
_entry.id   AF-A0A378A8S1-F1
#
_cell.length_a   1.000
_cell.length_b   1.000
_cell.length_c   1.000
_cell.angle_alpha   90.00
_cell.angle_beta   90.00
_cell.angle_gamma   90.00
#
_symmetry.space_group_name_H-M   'P 1'
#
loop_
_entity.id
_entity.type
_entity.pdbx_description
1 polymer ?
#
loop_
_entity_poly.entity_id
_entity_poly.type
_entity_poly.pdbx_seq_one_letter_code
_entity_poly.pdbx_strand_id
1 'polypeptide(L)'
;MNTSSAIASKWTHFTEINPAVRFIDVTLRGCAQVMFQNNPLTGLIFFIAIFIAAYGEGNPAAAYGCVLGTVVATFTGMFVNDRTSWLAGLYGYNGCLVGVALPTFLSVTPQLWGCIITGSIVSVIATVSIADILKTWKVAALTAPFVLTTWVVLLASYAFSGLDASGLSVPELPHPLVSAPAGGLFNGHIFATVLHGVSEVYLFSSVAAGDYLLWVWRWRHVGRRYLPSAVRCSRY
;
A
#
# COMPACT_ATOMS: atom_id res chain seq x y z
N MET A 1 -11.05 17.73 27.87
CA MET A 1 -10.41 17.19 26.65
C MET A 1 -8.95 16.88 26.96
N ASN A 2 -8.43 15.71 26.63
CA ASN A 2 -6.99 15.43 26.77
C ASN A 2 -6.23 16.02 25.57
N THR A 3 -4.94 16.34 25.73
CA THR A 3 -4.12 17.01 24.71
C THR A 3 -4.16 16.35 23.33
N SER A 4 -4.20 15.01 23.29
CA SER A 4 -4.30 14.23 22.04
C SER A 4 -5.62 14.49 21.28
N SER A 5 -6.76 14.59 21.99
CA SER A 5 -8.06 14.92 21.37
C SER A 5 -8.08 16.35 20.80
N ALA A 6 -7.41 17.30 21.46
CA ALA A 6 -7.31 18.67 20.99
C ALA A 6 -6.43 18.80 19.73
N ILE A 7 -5.31 18.06 19.67
CA ILE A 7 -4.43 18.04 18.49
C ILE A 7 -5.16 17.42 17.28
N ALA A 8 -5.85 16.31 17.48
CA ALA A 8 -6.61 15.65 16.41
C ALA A 8 -7.73 16.57 15.87
N SER A 9 -8.47 17.25 16.75
CA SER A 9 -9.50 18.21 16.37
C SER A 9 -8.94 19.40 15.59
N LYS A 10 -7.81 19.96 16.02
CA LYS A 10 -7.12 21.04 15.28
C LYS A 10 -6.65 20.59 13.90
N TRP A 11 -6.09 19.38 13.79
CA TRP A 11 -5.66 18.80 12.51
C TRP A 11 -6.84 18.64 11.54
N THR A 12 -7.94 18.06 11.99
CA THR A 12 -9.15 17.90 11.17
C THR A 12 -9.65 19.25 10.67
N HIS A 13 -9.78 20.23 11.56
CA HIS A 13 -10.20 21.57 11.18
C HIS A 13 -9.24 22.22 10.15
N PHE A 14 -7.93 22.05 10.33
CA PHE A 14 -6.93 22.56 9.40
C PHE A 14 -7.02 21.91 8.00
N THR A 15 -7.29 20.60 7.94
CA THR A 15 -7.53 19.88 6.67
C THR A 15 -8.84 20.25 5.99
N GLU A 16 -9.85 20.69 6.75
CA GLU A 16 -11.13 21.14 6.17
C GLU A 16 -10.99 22.49 5.47
N ILE A 17 -10.17 23.38 6.03
CA ILE A 17 -9.93 24.73 5.50
C ILE A 17 -9.03 24.71 4.26
N ASN A 18 -8.04 23.81 4.22
CA ASN A 18 -7.00 23.80 3.18
C ASN A 18 -7.12 22.57 2.26
N PRO A 19 -7.62 22.70 1.02
CA PRO A 19 -7.80 21.58 0.10
C PRO A 19 -6.50 20.83 -0.22
N ALA A 20 -5.39 21.55 -0.37
CA ALA A 20 -4.08 20.95 -0.62
C ALA A 20 -3.61 20.09 0.55
N VAL A 21 -3.76 20.57 1.79
CA VAL A 21 -3.42 19.82 3.01
C VAL A 21 -4.34 18.61 3.15
N ARG A 22 -5.63 18.76 2.82
CA ARG A 22 -6.58 17.66 2.78
C ARG A 22 -6.15 16.56 1.81
N PHE A 23 -5.72 16.96 0.61
CA PHE A 23 -5.25 16.02 -0.39
C PHE A 23 -4.00 15.25 0.08
N ILE A 24 -3.05 15.94 0.72
CA ILE A 24 -1.87 15.32 1.32
C ILE A 24 -2.29 14.36 2.44
N ASP A 25 -3.16 14.77 3.36
CA ASP A 25 -3.68 13.93 4.45
C ASP A 25 -4.32 12.65 3.92
N VAL A 26 -5.16 12.75 2.89
CA VAL A 26 -5.81 11.60 2.26
C VAL A 26 -4.81 10.71 1.52
N THR A 27 -3.83 11.28 0.82
CA THR A 27 -2.77 10.52 0.15
C THR A 27 -1.95 9.72 1.15
N LEU A 28 -1.58 10.33 2.28
CA LEU A 28 -0.87 9.64 3.36
C LEU A 28 -1.72 8.53 3.96
N ARG A 29 -3.02 8.77 4.23
CA ARG A 29 -3.94 7.71 4.64
C ARG A 29 -4.02 6.59 3.61
N GLY A 30 -3.99 6.91 2.32
CA GLY A 30 -3.95 5.94 1.23
C GLY A 30 -2.80 4.96 1.36
N CYS A 31 -1.57 5.44 1.57
CA CYS A 31 -0.42 4.56 1.82
C CYS A 31 -0.62 3.69 3.08
N ALA A 32 -1.12 4.27 4.16
CA ALA A 32 -1.36 3.57 5.43
C ALA A 32 -2.46 2.49 5.36
N GLN A 33 -3.43 2.64 4.46
CA GLN A 33 -4.55 1.71 4.28
C GLN A 33 -4.14 0.37 3.67
N VAL A 34 -2.95 0.24 3.08
CA VAL A 34 -2.37 -1.05 2.67
C VAL A 34 -2.35 -2.04 3.86
N MET A 35 -2.08 -1.53 5.08
CA MET A 35 -2.15 -2.31 6.32
C MET A 35 -3.37 -1.97 7.18
N PHE A 36 -4.43 -1.45 6.56
CA PHE A 36 -5.71 -1.07 7.19
C PHE A 36 -5.56 -0.01 8.31
N GLN A 37 -4.61 0.92 8.16
CA GLN A 37 -4.39 2.00 9.11
C GLN A 37 -4.92 3.34 8.58
N ASN A 38 -6.10 3.77 9.05
CA ASN A 38 -6.60 5.11 8.75
C ASN A 38 -5.90 6.20 9.61
N ASN A 39 -4.64 6.50 9.29
CA ASN A 39 -3.81 7.50 9.98
C ASN A 39 -2.75 8.11 9.04
N PRO A 40 -2.76 9.44 8.79
CA PRO A 40 -1.81 10.08 7.89
C PRO A 40 -0.36 10.00 8.40
N LEU A 41 -0.12 10.06 9.71
CA LEU A 41 1.23 9.96 10.27
C LEU A 41 1.81 8.56 10.05
N THR A 42 0.97 7.53 10.16
CA THR A 42 1.36 6.15 9.83
C THR A 42 1.78 6.05 8.37
N GLY A 43 1.03 6.67 7.46
CA GLY A 43 1.37 6.69 6.03
C GLY A 43 2.67 7.41 5.73
N LEU A 44 2.95 8.51 6.41
CA LEU A 44 4.22 9.22 6.29
C LEU A 44 5.39 8.33 6.70
N ILE A 45 5.27 7.63 7.84
CA ILE A 45 6.31 6.71 8.31
C ILE A 45 6.47 5.54 7.33
N PHE A 46 5.37 5.02 6.76
CA PHE A 46 5.41 3.94 5.77
C PHE A 46 6.13 4.39 4.49
N PHE A 47 5.84 5.58 3.98
CA PHE A 47 6.61 6.13 2.86
C PHE A 47 8.10 6.23 3.19
N ILE A 48 8.49 6.77 4.35
CA ILE A 48 9.90 6.85 4.75
C ILE A 48 10.54 5.44 4.78
N ALA A 49 9.86 4.45 5.36
CA ALA A 49 10.34 3.08 5.42
C ALA A 49 10.50 2.45 4.02
N ILE A 50 9.54 2.70 3.11
CA ILE A 50 9.58 2.28 1.71
C ILE A 50 10.77 2.92 0.98
N PHE A 51 11.02 4.22 1.17
CA PHE A 51 12.19 4.87 0.59
C PHE A 51 13.49 4.25 1.11
N ILE A 52 13.61 4.02 2.41
CA ILE A 52 14.79 3.36 2.99
C ILE A 52 14.99 1.95 2.39
N ALA A 53 13.91 1.16 2.27
CA ALA A 53 13.96 -0.18 1.69
C ALA A 53 14.36 -0.16 0.21
N ALA A 54 13.68 0.66 -0.59
CA ALA A 54 13.87 0.77 -2.03
C ALA A 54 15.31 1.17 -2.40
N TYR A 55 15.87 2.13 -1.67
CA TYR A 55 17.28 2.51 -1.85
C TYR A 55 18.24 1.41 -1.36
N GLY A 56 17.91 0.73 -0.25
CA GLY A 56 18.68 -0.40 0.26
C GLY A 56 18.75 -1.59 -0.69
N GLU A 57 17.68 -1.84 -1.44
CA GLU A 57 17.58 -2.90 -2.45
C GLU A 57 18.07 -2.47 -3.85
N GLY A 58 18.47 -1.21 -4.02
CA GLY A 58 18.93 -0.69 -5.31
C GLY A 58 17.81 -0.43 -6.34
N ASN A 59 16.54 -0.42 -5.91
CA ASN A 59 15.39 -0.13 -6.76
C ASN A 59 14.60 1.11 -6.26
N PRO A 60 15.16 2.32 -6.34
CA PRO A 60 14.48 3.54 -5.90
C PRO A 60 13.21 3.84 -6.71
N ALA A 61 13.09 3.31 -7.93
CA ALA A 61 11.91 3.50 -8.77
C ALA A 61 10.63 2.95 -8.12
N ALA A 62 10.73 1.88 -7.32
CA ALA A 62 9.61 1.33 -6.55
C ALA A 62 9.05 2.34 -5.54
N ALA A 63 9.90 3.11 -4.84
CA ALA A 63 9.45 4.13 -3.89
C ALA A 63 8.80 5.34 -4.58
N TYR A 64 9.38 5.80 -5.69
CA TYR A 64 8.78 6.89 -6.48
C TYR A 64 7.47 6.46 -7.15
N GLY A 65 7.43 5.22 -7.67
CA GLY A 65 6.22 4.60 -8.20
C GLY A 65 5.13 4.49 -7.14
N CYS A 66 5.47 4.07 -5.91
CA CYS A 66 4.57 4.05 -4.76
C CYS A 66 3.88 5.40 -4.53
N VAL A 67 4.66 6.48 -4.48
CA VAL A 67 4.15 7.84 -4.28
C VAL A 67 3.27 8.24 -5.44
N LEU A 68 3.76 8.08 -6.67
CA LEU A 68 3.02 8.44 -7.88
C LEU A 68 1.68 7.71 -7.95
N GLY A 69 1.67 6.40 -7.76
CA GLY A 69 0.47 5.59 -7.82
C GLY A 69 -0.54 5.95 -6.74
N THR A 70 -0.07 6.23 -5.52
CA THR A 70 -0.93 6.71 -4.42
C THR A 70 -1.55 8.07 -4.74
N VAL A 71 -0.76 9.01 -5.26
CA VAL A 71 -1.22 10.36 -5.63
C VAL A 71 -2.23 10.30 -6.76
N VAL A 72 -1.93 9.55 -7.83
CA VAL A 72 -2.83 9.40 -8.99
C VAL A 72 -4.14 8.74 -8.56
N ALA A 73 -4.09 7.64 -7.81
CA ALA A 73 -5.31 6.98 -7.34
C ALA A 73 -6.12 7.85 -6.36
N THR A 74 -5.45 8.61 -5.49
CA THR A 74 -6.13 9.57 -4.61
C THR A 74 -6.80 10.68 -5.41
N PHE A 75 -6.14 11.19 -6.45
CA PHE A 75 -6.70 12.19 -7.37
C PHE A 75 -7.90 11.64 -8.13
N THR A 76 -7.79 10.46 -8.73
CA THR A 76 -8.91 9.78 -9.41
C THR A 76 -10.08 9.54 -8.44
N GLY A 77 -9.79 9.10 -7.22
CA GLY A 77 -10.81 8.87 -6.19
C GLY A 77 -11.58 10.13 -5.78
N MET A 78 -11.06 11.34 -6.01
CA MET A 78 -11.78 12.59 -5.71
C MET A 78 -13.07 12.73 -6.50
N PHE A 79 -13.14 12.10 -7.69
CA PHE A 79 -14.28 12.15 -8.58
C PHE A 79 -15.29 11.04 -8.31
N VAL A 80 -15.05 10.18 -7.31
CA VAL A 80 -16.00 9.18 -6.85
C VAL A 80 -16.96 9.82 -5.83
N ASN A 81 -18.25 9.48 -5.91
CA ASN A 81 -19.29 10.11 -5.08
C ASN A 81 -19.15 9.80 -3.57
N ASP A 82 -18.49 8.71 -3.19
CA ASP A 82 -18.28 8.34 -1.79
C ASP A 82 -17.14 9.14 -1.15
N ARG A 83 -17.50 10.33 -0.67
CA ARG A 83 -16.56 11.25 -0.02
C ARG A 83 -15.98 10.68 1.28
N THR A 84 -16.75 9.87 2.01
CA THR A 84 -16.30 9.30 3.29
C THR A 84 -15.17 8.30 3.06
N SER A 85 -15.34 7.39 2.10
CA SER A 85 -14.29 6.44 1.72
C SER A 85 -13.06 7.14 1.15
N TRP A 86 -13.26 8.21 0.37
CA TRP A 86 -12.14 9.03 -0.09
C TRP A 86 -11.37 9.64 1.07
N LEU A 87 -12.04 10.28 2.04
CA LEU A 87 -11.37 10.87 3.22
C LEU A 87 -10.64 9.84 4.08
N ALA A 88 -11.11 8.60 4.09
CA ALA A 88 -10.44 7.49 4.75
C ALA A 88 -9.24 6.94 3.96
N GLY A 89 -8.96 7.43 2.75
CA GLY A 89 -7.86 6.97 1.89
C GLY A 89 -8.13 5.64 1.17
N LEU A 90 -9.37 5.17 1.12
CA LEU A 90 -9.70 3.82 0.61
C LEU A 90 -9.49 3.67 -0.90
N TYR A 91 -9.40 4.76 -1.64
CA TYR A 91 -9.10 4.72 -3.08
C TYR A 91 -7.60 4.81 -3.39
N GLY A 92 -6.74 5.15 -2.42
CA GLY A 92 -5.31 5.37 -2.65
C GLY A 92 -4.44 4.11 -2.56
N TYR A 93 -4.79 3.15 -1.69
CA TYR A 93 -3.89 2.05 -1.35
C TYR A 93 -3.68 1.02 -2.48
N ASN A 94 -4.69 0.80 -3.33
CA ASN A 94 -4.50 -0.10 -4.47
C ASN A 94 -3.54 0.52 -5.51
N GLY A 95 -3.64 1.84 -5.76
CA GLY A 95 -2.67 2.56 -6.60
C GLY A 95 -1.27 2.61 -5.99
N CYS A 96 -1.17 2.73 -4.66
CA CYS A 96 0.09 2.61 -3.92
C CYS A 96 0.82 1.31 -4.26
N LEU A 97 0.11 0.17 -4.19
CA LEU A 97 0.68 -1.14 -4.47
C LEU A 97 0.99 -1.35 -5.95
N VAL A 98 0.14 -0.85 -6.88
CA VAL A 98 0.44 -0.86 -8.32
C VAL A 98 1.77 -0.13 -8.58
N GLY A 99 1.92 1.04 -7.97
CA GLY A 99 3.10 1.88 -8.11
C GLY A 99 4.39 1.23 -7.60
N VAL A 100 4.31 0.39 -6.56
CA VAL A 100 5.47 -0.36 -6.07
C VAL A 100 5.73 -1.59 -6.94
N ALA A 101 4.68 -2.34 -7.30
CA ALA A 101 4.84 -3.62 -7.98
C ALA A 101 5.38 -3.51 -9.39
N LEU A 102 4.95 -2.51 -10.18
CA LEU A 102 5.39 -2.42 -11.57
C LEU A 102 6.91 -2.22 -11.69
N PRO A 103 7.56 -1.28 -10.97
CA PRO A 103 9.03 -1.19 -10.94
C PRO A 103 9.74 -2.38 -10.31
N THR A 104 9.07 -3.22 -9.51
CA THR A 104 9.65 -4.45 -8.96
C THR A 104 9.78 -5.53 -10.03
N PHE A 105 8.83 -5.63 -10.95
CA PHE A 105 8.78 -6.72 -11.95
C PHE A 105 9.18 -6.29 -13.37
N LEU A 106 9.14 -5.00 -13.67
CA LEU A 106 9.44 -4.44 -14.98
C LEU A 106 10.61 -3.47 -14.90
N SER A 107 11.40 -3.41 -15.97
CA SER A 107 12.49 -2.44 -16.11
C SER A 107 11.97 -1.00 -16.14
N VAL A 108 12.82 -0.07 -15.66
CA VAL A 108 12.48 1.34 -15.60
C VAL A 108 12.56 1.97 -17.00
N THR A 109 11.40 2.14 -17.61
CA THR A 109 11.22 2.82 -18.91
C THR A 109 10.21 3.95 -18.79
N PRO A 110 10.15 4.91 -19.74
CA PRO A 110 9.06 5.89 -19.77
C PRO A 110 7.65 5.25 -19.80
N GLN A 111 7.52 4.11 -20.47
CA GLN A 111 6.28 3.34 -20.58
C GLN A 111 5.83 2.80 -19.22
N LEU A 112 6.78 2.35 -18.38
CA LEU A 112 6.49 1.92 -17.01
C LEU A 112 5.72 2.99 -16.22
N TRP A 113 6.18 4.24 -16.27
CA TRP A 113 5.53 5.35 -15.57
C TRP A 113 4.11 5.62 -16.11
N GLY A 114 3.92 5.51 -17.42
CA GLY A 114 2.61 5.54 -18.06
C GLY A 114 1.68 4.41 -17.56
N CYS A 115 2.22 3.20 -17.40
CA CYS A 115 1.50 2.05 -16.82
C CYS A 115 1.17 2.27 -15.34
N ILE A 116 2.04 2.91 -14.55
CA ILE A 116 1.74 3.25 -13.14
C ILE A 116 0.56 4.22 -13.08
N ILE A 117 0.56 5.27 -13.92
CA ILE A 117 -0.53 6.26 -13.95
C ILE A 117 -1.84 5.58 -14.36
N THR A 118 -1.85 4.90 -15.51
CA THR A 118 -3.06 4.25 -16.04
C THR A 118 -3.54 3.12 -15.12
N GLY A 119 -2.64 2.28 -14.63
CA GLY A 119 -2.93 1.22 -13.66
C GLY A 119 -3.51 1.77 -12.36
N SER A 120 -2.97 2.88 -11.84
CA SER A 120 -3.52 3.50 -10.63
C SER A 120 -4.95 4.02 -10.83
N ILE A 121 -5.25 4.62 -11.99
CA ILE A 121 -6.62 5.03 -12.36
C ILE A 121 -7.54 3.79 -12.43
N VAL A 122 -7.11 2.75 -13.17
CA VAL A 122 -7.88 1.50 -13.32
C VAL A 122 -8.11 0.83 -11.97
N SER A 123 -7.15 0.87 -11.05
CA SER A 123 -7.29 0.29 -9.72
C SER A 123 -8.41 0.95 -8.91
N VAL A 124 -8.64 2.25 -9.08
CA VAL A 124 -9.77 2.96 -8.44
C VAL A 124 -11.09 2.52 -9.04
N ILE A 125 -11.18 2.44 -10.37
CA ILE A 125 -12.38 1.96 -11.06
C ILE A 125 -12.71 0.52 -10.62
N ALA A 126 -11.70 -0.35 -10.60
CA ALA A 126 -11.84 -1.72 -10.12
C ALA A 126 -12.23 -1.77 -8.63
N THR A 127 -11.69 -0.88 -7.78
CA THR A 127 -12.09 -0.78 -6.37
C THR A 127 -13.57 -0.46 -6.23
N VAL A 128 -14.08 0.54 -6.96
CA VAL A 128 -15.49 0.92 -6.94
C VAL A 128 -16.37 -0.23 -7.43
N SER A 129 -16.06 -0.80 -8.61
CA SER A 129 -16.85 -1.87 -9.22
C SER A 129 -16.90 -3.13 -8.35
N ILE A 130 -15.75 -3.55 -7.79
CA ILE A 130 -15.68 -4.74 -6.93
C ILE A 130 -16.39 -4.48 -5.60
N ALA A 131 -16.20 -3.31 -4.99
CA ALA A 131 -16.92 -2.96 -3.76
C ALA A 131 -18.44 -2.95 -3.98
N ASP A 132 -18.90 -2.44 -5.11
CA ASP A 132 -20.33 -2.42 -5.45
C ASP A 132 -20.92 -3.81 -5.65
N ILE A 133 -20.16 -4.76 -6.21
CA ILE A 133 -20.58 -6.16 -6.32
C ILE A 133 -20.61 -6.80 -4.92
N LEU A 134 -19.55 -6.59 -4.14
CA LEU A 134 -19.37 -7.27 -2.85
C LEU A 134 -20.22 -6.73 -1.71
N LYS A 135 -20.81 -5.54 -1.86
CA LYS A 135 -21.64 -4.91 -0.80
C LYS A 135 -22.82 -5.76 -0.37
N THR A 136 -23.39 -6.58 -1.26
CA THR A 136 -24.50 -7.49 -0.97
C THR A 136 -24.12 -8.54 0.08
N TRP A 137 -22.85 -8.95 0.11
CA TRP A 137 -22.30 -9.90 1.10
C TRP A 137 -21.57 -9.22 2.26
N LYS A 138 -21.52 -7.87 2.29
CA LYS A 138 -20.79 -7.07 3.29
C LYS A 138 -19.30 -7.43 3.36
N VAL A 139 -18.72 -7.78 2.21
CA VAL A 139 -17.29 -8.13 2.08
C VAL A 139 -16.53 -6.95 1.49
N ALA A 140 -15.31 -6.71 1.98
CA ALA A 140 -14.44 -5.66 1.44
C ALA A 140 -13.69 -6.16 0.19
N ALA A 141 -13.44 -5.26 -0.77
CA ALA A 141 -12.66 -5.56 -1.99
C ALA A 141 -11.19 -5.89 -1.70
N LEU A 142 -10.65 -5.44 -0.56
CA LEU A 142 -9.26 -5.59 -0.16
C LEU A 142 -8.31 -5.20 -1.31
N THR A 143 -7.21 -5.93 -1.50
CA THR A 143 -6.19 -5.68 -2.51
C THR A 143 -6.48 -6.34 -3.87
N ALA A 144 -7.67 -6.91 -4.07
CA ALA A 144 -8.05 -7.50 -5.37
C ALA A 144 -7.94 -6.51 -6.56
N PRO A 145 -8.31 -5.21 -6.43
CA PRO A 145 -8.14 -4.23 -7.50
C PRO A 145 -6.67 -4.05 -7.90
N PHE A 146 -5.75 -4.01 -6.93
CA PHE A 146 -4.31 -3.98 -7.17
C PHE A 146 -3.84 -5.22 -7.94
N VAL A 147 -4.20 -6.42 -7.46
CA VAL A 147 -3.74 -7.69 -8.04
C VAL A 147 -4.19 -7.81 -9.49
N LEU A 148 -5.49 -7.57 -9.77
CA LEU A 148 -6.04 -7.68 -11.11
C LEU A 148 -5.40 -6.68 -12.08
N THR A 149 -5.23 -5.43 -11.64
CA THR A 149 -4.60 -4.38 -12.46
C THR A 149 -3.16 -4.74 -12.79
N THR A 150 -2.40 -5.16 -11.79
CA THR A 150 -0.98 -5.51 -11.95
C THR A 150 -0.82 -6.72 -12.85
N TRP A 151 -1.63 -7.77 -12.67
CA TRP A 151 -1.63 -8.94 -13.56
C TRP A 151 -1.89 -8.58 -15.02
N VAL A 152 -2.86 -7.71 -15.29
CA VAL A 152 -3.13 -7.28 -16.67
C VAL A 152 -1.90 -6.61 -17.29
N VAL A 153 -1.21 -5.73 -16.55
CA VAL A 153 0.00 -5.05 -17.05
C VAL A 153 1.16 -6.03 -17.23
N LEU A 154 1.39 -6.94 -16.27
CA LEU A 154 2.46 -7.95 -16.36
C LEU A 154 2.20 -9.01 -17.44
N LEU A 155 0.94 -9.34 -17.74
CA LEU A 155 0.61 -10.22 -18.87
C LEU A 155 0.78 -9.48 -20.19
N ALA A 156 0.43 -8.19 -20.22
CA ALA A 156 0.60 -7.35 -21.40
C ALA A 156 2.08 -7.17 -21.77
N SER A 157 3.02 -7.18 -20.81
CA SER A 157 4.46 -7.02 -21.13
C SER A 157 5.01 -8.11 -22.04
N TYR A 158 4.42 -9.32 -22.07
CA TYR A 158 4.79 -10.36 -23.03
C TYR A 158 4.38 -10.03 -24.47
N ALA A 159 3.38 -9.16 -24.66
CA ALA A 159 2.88 -8.76 -25.98
C ALA A 159 3.44 -7.40 -26.44
N PHE A 160 3.85 -6.52 -25.52
CA PHE A 160 4.33 -5.17 -25.82
C PHE A 160 5.85 -5.05 -25.62
N SER A 161 6.58 -4.82 -26.71
CA SER A 161 8.05 -4.70 -26.71
C SER A 161 8.62 -3.54 -25.87
N GLY A 162 7.79 -2.57 -25.47
CA GLY A 162 8.20 -1.43 -24.63
C GLY A 162 8.18 -1.70 -23.12
N LEU A 163 7.74 -2.88 -22.70
CA LEU A 163 7.70 -3.32 -21.30
C LEU A 163 8.64 -4.50 -21.13
N ASP A 164 9.91 -4.23 -20.82
CA ASP A 164 10.86 -5.31 -20.55
C ASP A 164 10.61 -5.90 -19.15
N ALA A 165 10.23 -7.18 -19.16
CA ALA A 165 9.85 -8.02 -18.04
C ALA A 165 11.04 -8.71 -17.35
N SER A 166 12.24 -8.13 -17.44
CA SER A 166 13.48 -8.71 -16.88
C SER A 166 13.45 -8.99 -15.37
N GLY A 167 12.51 -8.40 -14.62
CA GLY A 167 12.30 -8.70 -13.20
C GLY A 167 11.38 -9.90 -12.91
N LEU A 168 10.71 -10.46 -13.93
CA LEU A 168 9.89 -11.65 -13.78
C LEU A 168 10.75 -12.92 -13.80
N SER A 169 10.40 -13.87 -12.94
CA SER A 169 10.99 -15.21 -12.97
C SER A 169 10.68 -15.91 -14.30
N VAL A 170 11.66 -16.64 -14.83
CA VAL A 170 11.48 -17.44 -16.05
C VAL A 170 10.34 -18.45 -15.82
N PRO A 171 9.37 -18.58 -16.74
CA PRO A 171 8.31 -19.57 -16.62
C PRO A 171 8.87 -21.00 -16.58
N GLU A 172 8.73 -21.67 -15.44
CA GLU A 172 9.12 -23.08 -15.26
C GLU A 172 7.88 -23.96 -15.08
N LEU A 173 7.94 -25.20 -15.60
CA LEU A 173 6.91 -26.20 -15.34
C LEU A 173 6.98 -26.67 -13.88
N PRO A 174 5.85 -27.06 -13.26
CA PRO A 174 5.85 -27.65 -11.93
C PRO A 174 6.80 -28.85 -11.86
N HIS A 175 7.80 -28.77 -10.99
CA HIS A 175 8.78 -29.81 -10.76
C HIS A 175 8.56 -30.49 -9.40
N PRO A 176 8.99 -31.75 -9.23
CA PRO A 176 8.92 -32.43 -7.94
C PRO A 176 9.59 -31.60 -6.84
N LEU A 177 9.01 -31.59 -5.65
CA LEU A 177 9.56 -30.89 -4.49
C LEU A 177 10.97 -31.43 -4.19
N VAL A 178 11.97 -30.57 -4.29
CA VAL A 178 13.34 -30.88 -3.87
C VAL A 178 13.36 -30.81 -2.34
N SER A 179 13.80 -31.88 -1.68
CA SER A 179 13.96 -31.88 -0.22
C SER A 179 15.03 -30.86 0.18
N ALA A 180 14.60 -29.74 0.77
CA ALA A 180 15.51 -28.81 1.40
C ALA A 180 16.08 -29.42 2.69
N PRO A 181 17.36 -29.18 3.03
CA PRO A 181 17.88 -29.59 4.34
C PRO A 181 17.00 -28.97 5.43
N ALA A 182 16.60 -29.80 6.40
CA ALA A 182 15.83 -29.34 7.55
C ALA A 182 16.68 -28.41 8.41
N GLY A 183 16.74 -27.12 8.03
CA GLY A 183 17.25 -26.08 8.90
C GLY A 183 16.40 -26.05 10.17
N GLY A 184 17.04 -25.89 11.34
CA GLY A 184 16.33 -25.82 12.61
C GLY A 184 15.22 -24.76 12.57
N LEU A 185 13.99 -25.18 12.89
CA LEU A 185 12.79 -24.33 12.90
C LEU A 185 12.98 -23.06 13.76
N PHE A 186 13.87 -23.10 14.74
CA PHE A 186 14.14 -22.03 15.70
C PHE A 186 15.58 -21.49 15.62
N ASN A 187 16.12 -21.34 14.42
CA ASN A 187 17.38 -20.63 14.22
C ASN A 187 17.20 -19.11 14.44
N GLY A 188 18.29 -18.39 14.74
CA GLY A 188 18.28 -16.93 14.95
C GLY A 188 17.74 -16.11 13.77
N HIS A 189 17.60 -16.71 12.59
CA HIS A 189 17.05 -16.09 11.39
C HIS A 189 15.52 -15.92 11.42
N ILE A 190 14.78 -16.65 12.28
CA ILE A 190 13.31 -16.59 12.29
C ILE A 190 12.79 -15.16 12.52
N PHE A 191 13.47 -14.39 13.38
CA PHE A 191 13.10 -13.01 13.65
C PHE A 191 13.26 -12.12 12.41
N ALA A 192 14.39 -12.24 11.72
CA ALA A 192 14.62 -11.52 10.47
C ALA A 192 13.60 -11.93 9.40
N THR A 193 13.30 -13.22 9.25
CA THR A 193 12.32 -13.73 8.28
C THR A 193 10.90 -13.21 8.55
N VAL A 194 10.50 -13.08 9.82
CA VAL A 194 9.23 -12.44 10.19
C VAL A 194 9.20 -10.98 9.76
N LEU A 195 10.29 -10.24 9.98
CA LEU A 195 10.39 -8.83 9.57
C LEU A 195 10.36 -8.67 8.05
N HIS A 196 11.06 -9.55 7.32
CA HIS A 196 10.95 -9.62 5.86
C HIS A 196 9.50 -9.87 5.42
N GLY A 197 8.80 -10.83 6.02
CA GLY A 197 7.40 -11.10 5.70
C GLY A 197 6.47 -9.89 5.89
N VAL A 198 6.78 -8.99 6.83
CA VAL A 198 6.04 -7.74 7.02
C VAL A 198 6.38 -6.71 5.94
N SER A 199 7.65 -6.56 5.57
CA SER A 199 8.05 -5.62 4.51
C SER A 199 7.60 -6.07 3.12
N GLU A 200 7.45 -7.38 2.89
CA GLU A 200 6.96 -7.97 1.63
C GLU A 200 5.51 -7.58 1.30
N VAL A 201 4.75 -7.06 2.26
CA VAL A 201 3.44 -6.43 1.99
C VAL A 201 3.58 -5.26 0.99
N TYR A 202 4.73 -4.60 1.00
CA TYR A 202 5.12 -3.59 0.01
C TYR A 202 6.20 -4.13 -0.96
N LEU A 203 6.33 -5.45 -1.13
CA LEU A 203 7.28 -6.07 -2.07
C LEU A 203 8.74 -5.68 -1.82
N PHE A 204 9.11 -5.47 -0.56
CA PHE A 204 10.49 -5.25 -0.13
C PHE A 204 10.93 -6.36 0.82
N SER A 205 12.16 -6.82 0.66
CA SER A 205 12.82 -7.80 1.52
C SER A 205 13.75 -7.09 2.52
N SER A 206 13.22 -6.14 3.30
CA SER A 206 14.01 -5.32 4.23
C SER A 206 13.62 -5.48 5.70
N VAL A 207 14.57 -5.96 6.52
CA VAL A 207 14.41 -6.06 7.99
C VAL A 207 14.09 -4.71 8.61
N ALA A 208 14.79 -3.64 8.18
CA ALA A 208 14.59 -2.30 8.70
C ALA A 208 13.17 -1.79 8.43
N ALA A 209 12.68 -1.98 7.20
CA ALA A 209 11.31 -1.61 6.85
C ALA A 209 10.29 -2.43 7.64
N GLY A 210 10.52 -3.74 7.78
CA GLY A 210 9.68 -4.63 8.59
C GLY A 210 9.57 -4.17 10.04
N ASP A 211 10.69 -3.75 10.66
CA ASP A 211 10.71 -3.24 12.03
C ASP A 211 9.92 -1.93 12.17
N TYR A 212 10.12 -0.95 11.26
CA TYR A 212 9.35 0.29 11.27
C TYR A 212 7.84 0.04 11.10
N LEU A 213 7.45 -0.84 10.17
CA LEU A 213 6.05 -1.21 9.92
C LEU A 213 5.41 -1.83 11.17
N LEU A 214 6.09 -2.80 11.80
CA LEU A 214 5.60 -3.47 13.02
C LEU A 214 5.55 -2.53 14.22
N TRP A 215 6.55 -1.69 14.40
CA TRP A 215 6.60 -0.71 15.47
C TRP A 215 5.40 0.24 15.39
N VAL A 216 5.09 0.78 14.21
CA VAL A 216 3.92 1.64 13.99
C VAL A 216 2.61 0.89 14.21
N TRP A 217 2.50 -0.35 13.70
CA TRP A 217 1.31 -1.16 13.91
C TRP A 217 1.05 -1.42 15.40
N ARG A 218 2.10 -1.75 16.16
CA ARG A 218 2.01 -1.97 17.61
C ARG A 218 1.64 -0.70 18.35
N TRP A 219 2.24 0.43 18.00
CA TRP A 219 1.93 1.73 18.61
C TRP A 219 0.42 2.06 18.53
N ARG A 220 -0.22 1.78 17.40
CA ARG A 220 -1.67 1.99 17.22
C ARG A 220 -2.52 1.08 18.13
N HIS A 221 -2.16 -0.21 18.24
CA HIS A 221 -2.92 -1.16 19.07
C HIS A 221 -2.76 -0.91 20.57
N VAL A 222 -1.56 -0.54 21.00
CA VAL A 222 -1.28 -0.19 22.40
C VAL A 222 -1.93 1.15 22.76
N GLY A 223 -1.88 2.15 21.89
CA GLY A 223 -2.51 3.46 22.10
C GLY A 223 -4.04 3.39 22.27
N ARG A 224 -4.72 2.43 21.64
CA ARG A 224 -6.17 2.21 21.82
C ARG A 224 -6.55 1.69 23.21
N ARG A 225 -5.64 1.07 23.97
CA ARG A 225 -5.93 0.58 25.33
C ARG A 225 -6.07 1.71 26.35
N TYR A 226 -5.52 2.89 26.06
CA TYR A 226 -5.54 4.05 26.96
C TYR A 226 -6.51 5.16 26.53
N LEU A 227 -7.30 4.94 25.47
CA LEU A 227 -8.33 5.88 25.03
C LEU A 227 -9.69 5.56 25.69
N PRO A 228 -10.40 6.57 26.24
CA PRO A 228 -11.73 6.39 26.82
C PRO A 228 -12.72 5.77 25.83
N SER A 229 -13.68 5.00 26.35
CA SER A 229 -14.68 4.22 25.61
C SER A 229 -15.45 5.00 24.54
N ALA A 230 -15.59 6.32 24.71
CA ALA A 230 -16.29 7.21 23.79
C ALA A 230 -15.60 7.38 22.42
N VAL A 231 -14.30 7.05 22.29
CA VAL A 231 -13.54 7.16 21.02
C VAL A 231 -13.49 5.83 20.25
N ARG A 232 -14.04 4.74 20.80
CA ARG A 232 -14.09 3.42 20.15
C ARG A 232 -15.22 3.27 19.12
N CYS A 233 -16.20 4.17 19.10
CA CYS A 233 -17.33 4.14 18.17
C CYS A 233 -17.09 5.01 16.94
N SER A 234 -16.24 4.54 16.04
CA SER A 234 -16.38 4.82 14.61
C SER A 234 -15.80 3.61 13.90
N ARG A 235 -16.65 2.58 13.78
CA ARG A 235 -16.44 1.42 12.94
C ARG A 235 -17.31 1.63 11.71
N TYR A 236 -16.67 1.54 10.54
CA TYR A 236 -17.22 1.34 9.19
C TYR A 236 -18.38 2.25 8.78
#